data_AF-A0AAV0XUW1-F1
#
_entry.id   AF-A0AAV0XUW1-F1
#
_cell.length_a   1.000
_cell.length_b   1.000
_cell.length_c   1.000
_cell.angle_alpha   90.00
_cell.angle_beta   90.00
_cell.angle_gamma   90.00
#
_symmetry.space_group_name_H-M   'P 1'
#
loop_
_entity.id
_entity.type
_entity.pdbx_description
1 polymer ?
#
loop_
_entity_poly.entity_id
_entity_poly.type
_entity_poly.pdbx_seq_one_letter_code
_entity_poly.pdbx_strand_id
1 'polypeptide(L)'
;MGIFLWGYVVYSRLDTTLQEWVDALEIWQVYLGLYVLIFASIVVIIAPFLSCFAVYQELSQLLMANAGVHLFSFFVLLLGSAVLLENTTTGSGIVSSIRESMMNLIMQSQNEYATNTLNMIQESIGCCGADGPNDYLSLRKALPTECRDTVTGNAFFYGCADEVTWFLEDKSRWTTNIAISIAALEMLISVLSVILVRALQKEEKFNYNR
;
A
#
# COMPACT_ATOMS: atom_id res chain seq x y z
N MET A 1 13.70 12.20 -1.20
CA MET A 1 12.54 11.50 -0.61
C MET A 1 11.67 10.82 -1.67
N GLY A 2 11.26 11.50 -2.76
CA GLY A 2 10.51 10.86 -3.85
C GLY A 2 11.16 9.60 -4.45
N ILE A 3 12.48 9.62 -4.70
CA ILE A 3 13.23 8.44 -5.20
C ILE A 3 13.17 7.27 -4.21
N PHE A 4 13.22 7.56 -2.91
CA PHE A 4 13.17 6.53 -1.88
C PHE A 4 11.78 5.87 -1.83
N LEU A 5 10.71 6.66 -1.87
CA LEU A 5 9.34 6.14 -1.97
C LEU A 5 9.17 5.30 -3.24
N TRP A 6 9.59 5.83 -4.40
CA TRP A 6 9.49 5.10 -5.67
C TRP A 6 10.24 3.76 -5.61
N GLY A 7 11.49 3.78 -5.14
CA GLY A 7 12.30 2.57 -5.00
C GLY A 7 11.69 1.56 -4.04
N TYR A 8 11.16 2.01 -2.91
CA TYR A 8 10.52 1.12 -1.93
C TYR A 8 9.22 0.51 -2.48
N VAL A 9 8.35 1.32 -3.10
CA VAL A 9 7.08 0.82 -3.67
C VAL A 9 7.34 -0.15 -4.82
N VAL A 10 8.32 0.12 -5.68
CA VAL A 10 8.74 -0.79 -6.74
C VAL A 10 9.32 -2.08 -6.14
N TYR A 11 10.16 -1.98 -5.11
CA TYR A 11 10.68 -3.15 -4.40
C TYR A 11 9.53 -4.00 -3.83
N SER A 12 8.57 -3.39 -3.13
CA SER A 12 7.39 -4.10 -2.62
C SER A 12 6.57 -4.74 -3.75
N ARG A 13 6.43 -4.09 -4.90
CA ARG A 13 5.72 -4.68 -6.05
C ARG A 13 6.48 -5.84 -6.67
N LEU A 14 7.81 -5.83 -6.65
CA LEU A 14 8.68 -6.87 -7.18
C LEU A 14 8.95 -8.01 -6.17
N ASP A 15 8.50 -7.86 -4.93
CA ASP A 15 8.61 -8.90 -3.91
C ASP A 15 7.81 -10.13 -4.36
N THR A 16 8.51 -11.23 -4.67
CA THR A 16 7.91 -12.45 -5.22
C THR A 16 6.94 -13.07 -4.23
N THR A 17 7.26 -13.00 -2.94
CA THR A 17 6.38 -13.45 -1.88
C THR A 17 5.05 -12.72 -1.98
N LEU A 18 5.05 -11.38 -1.95
CA LEU A 18 3.80 -10.60 -2.05
C LEU A 18 2.99 -10.93 -3.31
N GLN A 19 3.65 -11.14 -4.45
CA GLN A 19 2.98 -11.52 -5.70
C GLN A 19 2.24 -12.85 -5.59
N GLU A 20 2.91 -13.87 -5.06
CA GLU A 20 2.32 -15.19 -4.87
C GLU A 20 1.09 -15.15 -3.95
N TRP A 21 1.16 -14.40 -2.84
CA TRP A 21 0.03 -14.22 -1.92
C TRP A 21 -1.15 -13.49 -2.56
N VAL A 22 -0.89 -12.40 -3.27
CA VAL A 22 -1.95 -11.59 -3.89
C VAL A 22 -2.67 -12.39 -4.98
N ASP A 23 -1.92 -13.13 -5.79
CA ASP A 23 -2.46 -13.95 -6.87
C ASP A 23 -3.21 -15.16 -6.30
N ALA A 24 -2.68 -15.80 -5.25
CA ALA A 24 -3.30 -16.94 -4.57
C ALA A 24 -4.62 -16.59 -3.88
N LEU A 25 -4.72 -15.39 -3.31
CA LEU A 25 -5.89 -14.95 -2.54
C LEU A 25 -6.86 -14.09 -3.36
N GLU A 26 -6.56 -13.86 -4.63
CA GLU A 26 -7.33 -13.06 -5.57
C GLU A 26 -7.57 -11.59 -5.12
N ILE A 27 -6.65 -11.04 -4.33
CA ILE A 27 -6.75 -9.68 -3.73
C ILE A 27 -6.12 -8.59 -4.62
N TRP A 28 -6.53 -8.55 -5.89
CA TRP A 28 -5.99 -7.64 -6.91
C TRP A 28 -6.08 -6.15 -6.55
N GLN A 29 -6.97 -5.77 -5.62
CA GLN A 29 -7.11 -4.37 -5.19
C GLN A 29 -5.83 -3.80 -4.56
N VAL A 30 -4.98 -4.64 -3.96
CA VAL A 30 -3.68 -4.23 -3.40
C VAL A 30 -2.79 -3.59 -4.47
N TYR A 31 -2.78 -4.15 -5.68
CA TYR A 31 -1.97 -3.61 -6.77
C TYR A 31 -2.44 -2.24 -7.23
N LEU A 32 -3.73 -1.93 -7.14
CA LEU A 32 -4.27 -0.62 -7.50
C LEU A 32 -3.65 0.47 -6.62
N GLY A 33 -3.60 0.25 -5.30
CA GLY A 33 -2.94 1.17 -4.36
C GLY A 33 -1.45 1.38 -4.67
N LEU A 34 -0.72 0.29 -4.95
CA LEU A 34 0.70 0.35 -5.30
C LEU A 34 0.94 1.12 -6.61
N TYR A 35 0.15 0.90 -7.66
CA TYR A 35 0.30 1.63 -8.93
C TYR A 35 0.02 3.13 -8.80
N VAL A 36 -0.96 3.52 -8.00
CA VAL A 36 -1.22 4.94 -7.70
C VAL A 36 -0.03 5.57 -6.98
N LEU A 37 0.58 4.86 -6.01
CA LEU A 37 1.76 5.35 -5.31
C LEU A 37 3.02 5.42 -6.20
N ILE A 38 3.19 4.48 -7.14
CA ILE A 38 4.26 4.56 -8.15
C ILE A 38 4.10 5.83 -8.98
N PHE A 39 2.90 6.09 -9.50
CA PHE A 39 2.62 7.30 -10.27
C PHE A 39 2.88 8.57 -9.43
N ALA A 40 2.35 8.62 -8.20
CA ALA A 40 2.54 9.75 -7.29
C ALA A 40 4.03 10.02 -7.00
N SER A 41 4.80 8.97 -6.77
CA SER A 41 6.23 9.12 -6.46
C SER A 41 7.04 9.69 -7.63
N ILE A 42 6.68 9.39 -8.88
CA ILE A 42 7.29 10.01 -10.06
C ILE A 42 7.00 11.51 -10.11
N VAL A 43 5.76 11.91 -9.82
CA VAL A 43 5.39 13.34 -9.76
C VAL A 43 6.20 14.06 -8.68
N VAL A 44 6.34 13.46 -7.49
CA VAL A 44 7.14 13.99 -6.38
C VAL A 44 8.64 14.05 -6.69
N ILE A 45 9.15 13.19 -7.59
CA ILE A 45 10.54 13.27 -8.06
C ILE A 45 10.74 14.49 -8.97
N ILE A 46 9.75 14.80 -9.82
CA ILE A 46 9.85 15.91 -10.79
C ILE A 46 9.54 17.26 -10.14
N ALA A 47 8.61 17.30 -9.19
CA ALA A 47 8.12 18.54 -8.57
C ALA A 47 9.23 19.47 -8.04
N PRO A 48 10.27 18.99 -7.32
CA PRO A 48 11.35 19.86 -6.83
C PRO A 48 12.13 20.59 -7.93
N PHE A 49 12.29 19.98 -9.11
CA PHE A 49 12.93 20.64 -10.25
C PHE A 49 12.08 21.80 -10.76
N LEU A 50 10.76 21.58 -10.84
CA LEU A 50 9.80 22.63 -11.20
C LEU A 50 9.77 23.73 -10.16
N SER A 51 9.88 23.40 -8.87
CA SER A 51 9.95 24.39 -7.79
C SER A 51 11.19 25.26 -7.88
N CYS A 52 12.35 24.67 -8.11
CA CYS A 52 13.60 25.43 -8.27
C CYS A 52 13.52 26.38 -9.47
N PHE A 53 12.99 25.89 -10.59
CA PHE A 53 12.76 26.71 -11.78
C PHE A 53 11.73 27.82 -11.53
N ALA A 54 10.66 27.54 -10.78
CA ALA A 54 9.63 28.50 -10.42
C ALA A 54 10.15 29.64 -9.55
N VAL A 55 11.00 29.33 -8.58
CA VAL A 55 11.65 30.33 -7.73
C VAL A 55 12.64 31.18 -8.55
N TYR A 56 13.43 30.56 -9.42
CA TYR A 56 14.43 31.26 -10.23
C TYR A 56 13.84 32.29 -11.21
N GLN A 57 12.70 31.98 -11.83
CA GLN A 57 12.05 32.90 -12.78
C GLN A 57 11.32 34.07 -12.10
N GLU A 58 11.13 34.03 -10.78
CA GLU A 58 10.40 35.02 -9.96
C GLU A 58 8.97 35.35 -10.47
N LEU A 59 8.41 34.52 -11.36
CA LEU A 59 7.12 34.76 -11.98
C LEU A 59 5.98 34.24 -11.08
N SER A 60 5.10 35.14 -10.63
CA SER A 60 3.98 34.81 -9.73
C SER A 60 3.05 33.71 -10.25
N GLN A 61 2.83 33.63 -11.56
CA GLN A 61 2.02 32.57 -12.18
C GLN A 61 2.65 31.17 -12.07
N LEU A 62 3.96 31.08 -12.29
CA LEU A 62 4.69 29.81 -12.25
C LEU A 62 4.79 29.28 -10.81
N LEU A 63 4.93 30.19 -9.86
CA LEU A 63 4.96 29.87 -8.43
C LEU A 63 3.58 29.40 -7.92
N MET A 64 2.50 29.96 -8.47
CA MET A 64 1.13 29.48 -8.20
C MET A 64 0.87 28.10 -8.81
N ALA A 65 1.38 27.84 -10.02
CA ALA A 65 1.35 26.51 -10.63
C ALA A 65 2.12 25.49 -9.78
N ASN A 66 3.29 25.87 -9.25
CA ASN A 66 4.07 25.01 -8.34
C ASN A 66 3.26 24.64 -7.07
N ALA A 67 2.60 25.62 -6.44
CA ALA A 67 1.73 25.35 -5.29
C ALA A 67 0.61 24.36 -5.61
N GLY A 68 0.03 24.46 -6.82
CA GLY A 68 -0.98 23.54 -7.33
C GLY A 68 -0.45 22.12 -7.55
N VAL A 69 0.76 21.96 -8.09
CA VAL A 69 1.40 20.65 -8.29
C VAL A 69 1.64 19.95 -6.96
N HIS A 70 2.19 20.63 -5.95
CA HIS A 70 2.39 20.03 -4.62
C HIS A 70 1.07 19.67 -3.93
N LEU A 71 0.05 20.51 -4.09
CA LEU A 71 -1.29 20.22 -3.55
C LEU A 71 -1.92 19.00 -4.23
N PHE A 72 -1.76 18.88 -5.55
CA PHE A 72 -2.18 17.71 -6.30
C PHE A 72 -1.45 16.44 -5.84
N SER A 73 -0.12 16.49 -5.73
CA SER A 73 0.70 15.38 -5.22
C SER A 73 0.27 14.93 -3.83
N PHE A 74 -0.07 15.88 -2.94
CA PHE A 74 -0.61 15.59 -1.62
C PHE A 74 -1.88 14.73 -1.69
N PHE A 75 -2.87 15.10 -2.52
CA PHE A 75 -4.10 14.33 -2.67
C PHE A 75 -3.87 12.95 -3.28
N VAL A 76 -3.01 12.84 -4.29
CA VAL A 76 -2.72 11.54 -4.93
C VAL A 76 -1.99 10.60 -3.97
N LEU A 77 -1.03 11.10 -3.17
CA LEU A 77 -0.36 10.30 -2.14
C LEU A 77 -1.33 9.82 -1.05
N LEU A 78 -2.24 10.71 -0.61
CA LEU A 78 -3.25 10.37 0.39
C LEU A 78 -4.26 9.33 -0.15
N LEU A 79 -4.71 9.50 -1.39
CA LEU A 79 -5.60 8.55 -2.06
C LEU A 79 -4.91 7.19 -2.24
N GLY A 80 -3.67 7.16 -2.74
CA GLY A 80 -2.92 5.91 -2.91
C GLY A 80 -2.66 5.19 -1.59
N SER A 81 -2.35 5.94 -0.53
CA SER A 81 -2.18 5.38 0.82
C SER A 81 -3.49 4.84 1.39
N ALA A 82 -4.61 5.56 1.21
CA ALA A 82 -5.92 5.13 1.68
C ALA A 82 -6.38 3.84 0.98
N VAL A 83 -6.24 3.78 -0.35
CA VAL A 83 -6.58 2.57 -1.13
C VAL A 83 -5.69 1.40 -0.73
N LEU A 84 -4.39 1.61 -0.52
CA LEU A 84 -3.50 0.54 -0.08
C LEU A 84 -3.91 0.02 1.30
N LEU A 85 -4.16 0.92 2.25
CA LEU A 85 -4.49 0.58 3.63
C LEU A 85 -5.85 -0.12 3.74
N GLU A 86 -6.87 0.36 3.02
CA GLU A 86 -8.19 -0.29 2.98
C GLU A 86 -8.09 -1.73 2.47
N ASN A 87 -7.18 -2.01 1.54
CA ASN A 87 -6.95 -3.34 0.99
C ASN A 87 -5.81 -4.10 1.68
N THR A 88 -5.38 -3.71 2.88
CA THR A 88 -4.32 -4.45 3.61
C THR A 88 -4.54 -4.51 5.12
N THR A 89 -5.49 -3.74 5.66
CA THR A 89 -5.71 -3.62 7.11
C THR A 89 -6.79 -4.58 7.62
N THR A 90 -6.59 -5.05 8.84
CA THR A 90 -7.58 -5.83 9.57
C THR A 90 -8.90 -5.07 9.80
N GLY A 91 -10.03 -5.77 9.63
CA GLY A 91 -11.36 -5.18 9.79
C GLY A 91 -11.91 -4.47 8.54
N SER A 92 -11.18 -4.46 7.43
CA SER A 92 -11.73 -4.07 6.13
C SER A 92 -12.38 -5.26 5.41
N GLY A 93 -12.97 -5.00 4.24
CA GLY A 93 -13.55 -6.04 3.39
C GLY A 93 -12.55 -7.08 2.89
N ILE A 94 -11.23 -6.85 3.05
CA ILE A 94 -10.23 -7.82 2.60
C ILE A 94 -10.23 -9.10 3.43
N VAL A 95 -10.52 -9.03 4.73
CA VAL A 95 -10.55 -10.21 5.61
C VAL A 95 -11.62 -11.19 5.12
N SER A 96 -12.79 -10.69 4.70
CA SER A 96 -13.82 -11.52 4.07
C SER A 96 -13.36 -12.13 2.75
N SER A 97 -12.68 -11.36 1.89
CA SER A 97 -12.16 -11.88 0.63
C SER A 97 -11.12 -12.98 0.86
N ILE A 98 -10.18 -12.78 1.78
CA ILE A 98 -9.18 -13.80 2.15
C ILE A 98 -9.87 -15.05 2.73
N ARG A 99 -10.86 -14.87 3.61
CA ARG A 99 -11.64 -15.97 4.17
C ARG A 99 -12.33 -16.79 3.07
N GLU A 100 -13.01 -16.13 2.13
CA GLU A 100 -13.67 -16.78 1.00
C GLU A 100 -12.68 -17.51 0.09
N SER A 101 -11.56 -16.87 -0.26
CA SER A 101 -10.49 -17.47 -1.06
C SER A 101 -9.90 -18.72 -0.38
N MET A 102 -9.62 -18.65 0.92
CA MET A 102 -9.14 -19.80 1.70
C MET A 102 -10.16 -20.94 1.71
N MET A 103 -11.45 -20.63 1.94
CA MET A 103 -12.51 -21.64 1.91
C MET A 103 -12.65 -22.29 0.53
N ASN A 104 -12.57 -21.50 -0.55
CA ASN A 104 -12.61 -21.98 -1.92
C ASN A 104 -11.43 -22.91 -2.22
N LEU A 105 -10.22 -22.56 -1.78
CA LEU A 105 -9.05 -23.41 -1.92
C LEU A 105 -9.24 -24.74 -1.19
N ILE A 106 -9.79 -24.74 0.04
CA ILE A 106 -10.06 -25.97 0.80
C ILE A 106 -11.10 -26.85 0.09
N MET A 107 -12.15 -26.24 -0.46
CA MET A 107 -13.13 -26.97 -1.26
C MET A 107 -12.49 -27.62 -2.49
N GLN A 108 -11.59 -26.90 -3.15
CA GLN A 108 -10.86 -27.32 -4.35
C GLN A 108 -9.58 -28.12 -4.07
N SER A 109 -9.39 -28.65 -2.85
CA SER A 109 -8.20 -29.44 -2.45
C SER A 109 -7.93 -30.72 -3.27
N GLN A 110 -8.73 -31.02 -4.28
CA GLN A 110 -8.46 -32.08 -5.26
C GLN A 110 -7.53 -31.60 -6.39
N ASN A 111 -7.46 -30.28 -6.61
CA ASN A 111 -6.54 -29.67 -7.55
C ASN A 111 -5.17 -29.51 -6.89
N GLU A 112 -4.12 -30.00 -7.55
CA GLU A 112 -2.74 -29.91 -7.09
C GLU A 112 -2.33 -28.45 -6.84
N TYR A 113 -2.78 -27.53 -7.69
CA TYR A 113 -2.53 -26.09 -7.52
C TYR A 113 -3.11 -25.57 -6.21
N ALA A 114 -4.39 -25.84 -5.93
CA ALA A 114 -5.06 -25.35 -4.72
C ALA A 114 -4.44 -25.93 -3.44
N THR A 115 -4.07 -27.22 -3.47
CA THR A 115 -3.40 -27.87 -2.34
C THR A 115 -2.01 -27.30 -2.11
N ASN A 116 -1.21 -27.10 -3.16
CA ASN A 116 0.12 -26.51 -3.03
C ASN A 116 0.06 -25.08 -2.49
N THR A 117 -0.89 -24.28 -2.98
CA THR A 117 -1.12 -22.92 -2.48
C THR A 117 -1.54 -22.92 -1.01
N LEU A 118 -2.49 -23.77 -0.60
CA LEU A 118 -2.89 -23.88 0.81
C LEU A 118 -1.72 -24.26 1.72
N ASN A 119 -0.94 -25.25 1.31
CA ASN A 119 0.20 -25.75 2.07
C ASN A 119 1.26 -24.67 2.24
N MET A 120 1.60 -23.96 1.15
CA MET A 120 2.51 -22.82 1.17
C MET A 120 2.02 -21.73 2.13
N ILE A 121 0.72 -21.39 2.09
CA ILE A 121 0.13 -20.36 2.93
C ILE A 121 0.22 -20.73 4.41
N GLN A 122 -0.25 -21.93 4.74
CA GLN A 122 -0.37 -22.40 6.12
C GLN A 122 0.99 -22.61 6.78
N GLU A 123 1.96 -23.14 6.03
CA GLU A 123 3.32 -23.35 6.53
C GLU A 123 4.09 -22.02 6.69
N SER A 124 3.95 -21.10 5.74
CA SER A 124 4.70 -19.82 5.76
C SER A 124 4.27 -18.89 6.88
N ILE A 125 2.98 -18.89 7.22
CA ILE A 125 2.41 -18.02 8.26
C ILE A 125 2.26 -18.74 9.61
N GLY A 126 2.08 -20.05 9.60
CA GLY A 126 1.75 -20.82 10.81
C GLY A 126 0.28 -20.67 11.22
N CYS A 127 -0.61 -20.72 10.23
CA CYS A 127 -2.07 -20.64 10.40
C CYS A 127 -2.76 -21.90 9.86
N CYS A 128 -4.03 -22.13 10.22
CA CYS A 128 -4.76 -23.30 9.76
C CYS A 128 -6.23 -22.97 9.45
N GLY A 129 -6.69 -23.34 8.25
CA GLY A 129 -8.04 -23.01 7.78
C GLY A 129 -8.24 -21.53 7.50
N ALA A 130 -9.48 -21.12 7.25
CA ALA A 130 -9.82 -19.71 7.02
C ALA A 130 -9.96 -18.98 8.37
N ASP A 131 -10.82 -19.49 9.25
CA ASP A 131 -11.02 -19.03 10.64
C ASP A 131 -10.43 -20.01 11.67
N GLY A 132 -10.12 -21.24 11.25
CA GLY A 132 -9.44 -22.22 12.09
C GLY A 132 -9.45 -23.64 11.53
N PRO A 133 -8.84 -24.61 12.24
CA PRO A 133 -8.76 -26.00 11.80
C PRO A 133 -10.13 -26.68 11.64
N ASN A 134 -11.17 -26.16 12.30
CA ASN A 134 -12.53 -26.67 12.20
C ASN A 134 -13.14 -26.51 10.80
N ASP A 135 -12.61 -25.63 9.96
CA ASP A 135 -13.07 -25.42 8.59
C ASP A 135 -12.87 -26.68 7.73
N TYR A 136 -11.81 -27.43 7.98
CA TYR A 136 -11.60 -28.72 7.32
C TYR A 136 -12.61 -29.77 7.79
N LEU A 137 -12.95 -29.78 9.08
CA LEU A 137 -13.93 -30.70 9.64
C LEU A 137 -15.35 -30.41 9.10
N SER A 138 -15.72 -29.14 9.02
CA SER A 138 -17.02 -28.71 8.50
C SER A 138 -17.18 -29.05 7.01
N LEU A 139 -16.10 -28.91 6.23
CA LEU A 139 -16.04 -29.27 4.81
C LEU A 139 -15.76 -30.76 4.55
N ARG A 140 -15.62 -31.58 5.60
CA ARG A 140 -15.28 -33.02 5.52
C ARG A 140 -14.01 -33.31 4.72
N LYS A 141 -13.01 -32.44 4.87
CA LYS A 141 -11.68 -32.57 4.26
C LYS A 141 -10.68 -33.05 5.31
N ALA A 142 -9.65 -33.76 4.86
CA ALA A 142 -8.54 -34.14 5.72
C ALA A 142 -7.68 -32.90 6.04
N LEU A 143 -7.18 -32.83 7.26
CA LEU A 143 -6.28 -31.75 7.68
C LEU A 143 -4.90 -31.98 7.05
N PRO A 144 -4.34 -31.01 6.30
CA PRO A 144 -3.00 -31.15 5.72
C PRO A 144 -1.93 -31.16 6.82
N THR A 145 -0.77 -31.71 6.50
CA THR A 145 0.36 -31.81 7.43
C THR A 145 0.95 -30.43 7.75
N GLU A 146 0.85 -29.51 6.82
CA GLU A 146 1.31 -28.12 6.84
C GLU A 146 0.46 -27.24 7.78
N CYS A 147 -0.76 -27.70 8.11
CA CYS A 147 -1.65 -27.11 9.12
C CYS A 147 -1.23 -27.45 10.56
N ARG A 148 -0.06 -28.06 10.78
CA ARG A 148 0.40 -28.54 12.09
C ARG A 148 1.75 -27.94 12.47
N ASP A 149 1.88 -27.64 13.75
CA ASP A 149 3.15 -27.25 14.35
C ASP A 149 4.11 -28.45 14.38
N THR A 150 5.31 -28.26 13.83
CA THR A 150 6.36 -29.28 13.75
C THR A 150 6.89 -29.72 15.12
N VAL A 151 6.73 -28.89 16.15
CA VAL A 151 7.19 -29.18 17.52
C VAL A 151 6.14 -29.94 18.31
N THR A 152 4.90 -29.43 18.34
CA THR A 152 3.83 -30.01 19.17
C THR A 152 2.99 -31.07 18.45
N GLY A 153 3.00 -31.09 17.12
CA GLY A 153 2.16 -31.96 16.29
C GLY A 153 0.67 -31.56 16.26
N ASN A 154 0.30 -30.50 17.00
CA ASN A 154 -1.05 -29.97 17.05
C ASN A 154 -1.33 -29.10 15.83
N ALA A 155 -2.60 -28.98 15.46
CA ALA A 155 -3.01 -28.04 14.43
C ALA A 155 -2.81 -26.60 14.92
N PHE A 156 -2.45 -25.67 14.01
CA PHE A 156 -2.46 -24.25 14.36
C PHE A 156 -3.87 -23.82 14.77
N PHE A 157 -3.97 -23.00 15.82
CA PHE A 157 -5.25 -22.53 16.33
C PHE A 157 -5.76 -21.29 15.59
N TYR A 158 -4.86 -20.47 15.06
CA TYR A 158 -5.18 -19.22 14.38
C TYR A 158 -5.62 -19.47 12.93
N GLY A 159 -6.69 -18.81 12.52
CA GLY A 159 -7.19 -18.82 11.13
C GLY A 159 -6.30 -17.98 10.21
N CYS A 160 -6.13 -18.42 8.97
CA CYS A 160 -5.28 -17.70 8.02
C CYS A 160 -5.87 -16.35 7.60
N ALA A 161 -7.18 -16.13 7.70
CA ALA A 161 -7.78 -14.85 7.31
C ALA A 161 -7.22 -13.67 8.12
N ASP A 162 -7.05 -13.85 9.43
CA ASP A 162 -6.52 -12.80 10.30
C ASP A 162 -4.99 -12.69 10.19
N GLU A 163 -4.27 -13.82 10.25
CA GLU A 163 -2.80 -13.84 10.23
C GLU A 163 -2.21 -13.35 8.89
N VAL A 164 -2.82 -13.74 7.76
CA VAL A 164 -2.43 -13.20 6.44
C VAL A 164 -2.65 -11.69 6.40
N THR A 165 -3.77 -11.21 6.94
CA THR A 165 -4.05 -9.78 6.93
C THR A 165 -3.04 -9.02 7.79
N TRP A 166 -2.63 -9.57 8.93
CA TRP A 166 -1.56 -8.99 9.76
C TRP A 166 -0.23 -8.91 9.01
N PHE A 167 0.12 -9.98 8.26
CA PHE A 167 1.32 -9.98 7.42
C PHE A 167 1.26 -8.89 6.34
N LEU A 168 0.13 -8.75 5.64
CA LEU A 168 -0.08 -7.70 4.63
C LEU A 168 -0.06 -6.30 5.24
N GLU A 169 -0.62 -6.13 6.44
CA GLU A 169 -0.60 -4.87 7.18
C GLU A 169 0.84 -4.46 7.54
N ASP A 170 1.67 -5.38 8.06
CA ASP A 170 3.07 -5.08 8.39
C ASP A 170 3.89 -4.67 7.15
N LYS A 171 3.71 -5.37 6.03
CA LYS A 171 4.38 -5.05 4.76
C LYS A 171 3.94 -3.69 4.20
N SER A 172 2.64 -3.39 4.25
CA SER A 172 2.09 -2.13 3.71
C SER A 172 2.30 -0.93 4.64
N ARG A 173 2.50 -1.15 5.94
CA ARG A 173 2.71 -0.11 6.95
C ARG A 173 3.92 0.76 6.64
N TRP A 174 5.03 0.17 6.22
CA TRP A 174 6.23 0.91 5.85
C TRP A 174 5.97 1.83 4.65
N THR A 175 5.37 1.30 3.58
CA THR A 175 4.99 2.08 2.38
C THR A 175 4.08 3.25 2.74
N THR A 176 3.05 2.98 3.53
CA THR A 176 2.04 3.97 3.94
C THR A 176 2.65 5.07 4.79
N ASN A 177 3.51 4.74 5.75
CA ASN A 177 4.17 5.73 6.60
C ASN A 177 5.11 6.65 5.82
N ILE A 178 5.86 6.11 4.86
CA ILE A 178 6.74 6.91 3.99
C ILE A 178 5.90 7.85 3.13
N ALA A 179 4.81 7.35 2.53
CA ALA A 179 3.93 8.14 1.68
C ALA A 179 3.24 9.29 2.45
N ILE A 180 2.70 9.02 3.64
CA ILE A 180 2.06 10.04 4.50
C ILE A 180 3.08 11.10 4.96
N SER A 181 4.30 10.69 5.31
CA SER A 181 5.36 11.63 5.70
C SER A 181 5.73 12.58 4.57
N ILE A 182 5.79 12.06 3.33
CA ILE A 182 6.02 12.89 2.14
C ILE A 182 4.81 13.78 1.86
N ALA A 183 3.59 13.28 1.99
CA ALA A 183 2.38 14.08 1.79
C ALA A 183 2.33 15.28 2.75
N ALA A 184 2.72 15.09 4.01
CA ALA A 184 2.83 16.20 4.97
C ALA A 184 3.84 17.26 4.52
N LEU A 185 4.99 16.86 3.96
CA LEU A 185 5.98 17.79 3.41
C LEU A 185 5.45 18.52 2.16
N GLU A 186 4.77 17.82 1.25
CA GLU A 186 4.14 18.42 0.06
C GLU A 186 3.12 19.51 0.45
N MET A 187 2.31 19.25 1.47
CA MET A 187 1.38 20.24 2.02
C MET A 187 2.11 21.49 2.55
N LEU A 188 3.20 21.30 3.30
CA LEU A 188 4.00 22.42 3.81
C LEU A 188 4.63 23.24 2.66
N ILE A 189 5.17 22.58 1.63
CA ILE A 189 5.76 23.26 0.47
C ILE A 189 4.69 24.04 -0.31
N SER A 190 3.49 23.49 -0.45
CA SER A 190 2.38 24.20 -1.09
C SER A 190 2.01 25.49 -0.34
N VAL A 191 1.91 25.44 0.99
CA VAL A 191 1.64 26.61 1.83
C VAL A 191 2.76 27.66 1.71
N LEU A 192 4.03 27.24 1.78
CA LEU A 192 5.18 28.13 1.62
C LEU A 192 5.20 28.79 0.23
N SER A 193 4.86 28.04 -0.81
CA SER A 193 4.76 28.56 -2.18
C SER A 193 3.70 29.67 -2.27
N VAL A 194 2.52 29.49 -1.66
CA VAL A 194 1.48 30.52 -1.63
C VAL A 194 1.91 31.77 -0.85
N ILE A 195 2.63 31.59 0.27
CA ILE A 195 3.18 32.72 1.04
C ILE A 195 4.19 33.50 0.18
N LEU A 196 5.08 32.80 -0.52
CA LEU A 196 6.07 33.42 -1.40
C LEU A 196 5.42 34.16 -2.58
N VAL A 197 4.34 33.63 -3.17
CA VAL A 197 3.54 34.35 -4.19
C VAL A 197 3.04 35.69 -3.64
N ARG A 198 2.49 35.70 -2.41
CA ARG A 198 1.98 36.92 -1.80
C ARG A 198 3.09 37.92 -1.49
N ALA A 199 4.29 37.45 -1.12
CA ALA A 199 5.45 38.29 -0.90
C ALA A 199 5.91 38.97 -2.19
N LEU A 200 6.06 38.22 -3.28
CA LEU A 200 6.45 38.75 -4.60
C LEU A 200 5.44 39.79 -5.12
N GLN A 201 4.13 39.50 -5.04
CA GLN A 201 3.10 40.46 -5.46
C GLN A 201 3.12 41.76 -4.64
N LYS A 202 3.55 41.71 -3.38
CA LYS A 202 3.69 42.90 -2.54
C LYS A 202 4.90 43.73 -2.96
N GLU A 203 6.00 43.08 -3.33
CA GLU A 203 7.21 43.73 -3.82
C GLU A 203 6.99 44.41 -5.17
N GLU A 204 6.34 43.74 -6.12
CA GLU A 204 5.96 44.33 -7.42
C GLU A 204 5.11 45.60 -7.25
N LYS A 205 4.12 45.57 -6.35
CA LYS A 205 3.28 46.73 -6.04
C LYS A 205 4.05 47.88 -5.40
N PHE A 206 5.04 47.58 -4.56
CA PHE A 206 5.88 48.60 -3.93
C PHE A 206 6.80 49.27 -4.95
N ASN A 207 7.41 48.50 -5.87
CA ASN A 207 8.24 49.03 -6.94
C ASN A 207 7.46 49.86 -7.96
N TYR A 208 6.19 49.53 -8.24
CA TYR A 208 5.34 50.34 -9.12
C TYR A 208 4.96 51.71 -8.51
N ASN A 209 4.83 51.79 -7.19
CA ASN A 209 4.45 53.02 -6.49
C ASN A 209 5.62 53.99 -6.24
N ARG A 210 6.84 53.64 -6.65
CA ARG A 210 8.06 54.45 -6.50
C ARG A 210 8.44 55.11 -7.81
#